data_AF-A0A7W1HB21-F1
#
_entry.id   AF-A0A7W1HB21-F1
#
_cell.length_a   1.000
_cell.length_b   1.000
_cell.length_c   1.000
_cell.angle_alpha   90.00
_cell.angle_beta   90.00
_cell.angle_gamma   90.00
#
_symmetry.space_group_name_H-M   'P 1'
#
loop_
_entity.id
_entity.type
_entity.pdbx_description
1 polymer ?
#
loop_
_entity_poly.entity_id
_entity_poly.type
_entity_poly.pdbx_seq_one_letter_code
_entity_poly.pdbx_strand_id
1 'polypeptide(L)'
;MALLGDLQRLFENTYDRQAGVDLEECVVGPRRCAELAARSPGEHAEMSDWARFYFYVEDANLRLALFYRDEMIAALEAHDPRRSLGDGNVLPFVVFAEELSHAVHTTFAFREGGAARIHEATFPAELE
;
A
#
# COMPACT_ATOMS: atom_id res chain seq x y z
N MET A 1 -1.20 13.76 -13.30
CA MET A 1 -0.63 13.03 -12.14
C MET A 1 -1.39 11.74 -11.99
N ALA A 2 -0.70 10.66 -11.59
CA ALA A 2 -1.35 9.38 -11.35
C ALA A 2 -2.17 9.43 -10.05
N LEU A 3 -3.19 8.57 -9.96
CA LEU A 3 -4.10 8.51 -8.80
C LEU A 3 -3.33 8.20 -7.50
N LEU A 4 -2.32 7.34 -7.58
CA LEU A 4 -1.51 6.93 -6.42
C LEU A 4 -0.80 8.12 -5.80
N GLY A 5 -0.04 8.89 -6.58
CA GLY A 5 0.65 10.08 -6.07
C GLY A 5 -0.31 11.18 -5.58
N ASP A 6 -1.50 11.31 -6.16
CA ASP A 6 -2.55 12.20 -5.63
C ASP A 6 -3.00 11.76 -4.22
N LEU A 7 -3.23 10.45 -4.03
CA LEU A 7 -3.63 9.90 -2.73
C LEU A 7 -2.51 9.90 -1.70
N GLN A 8 -1.27 9.59 -2.08
CA GLN A 8 -0.12 9.68 -1.18
C GLN A 8 -0.02 11.09 -0.60
N ARG A 9 -0.06 12.12 -1.46
CA ARG A 9 -0.06 13.52 -1.00
C ARG A 9 -1.24 13.85 -0.10
N LEU A 10 -2.43 13.33 -0.43
CA LEU A 10 -3.60 13.53 0.41
C LEU A 10 -3.36 12.97 1.82
N PHE A 11 -2.90 11.72 1.94
CA PHE A 11 -2.59 11.11 3.24
C PHE A 11 -1.50 11.88 3.98
N GLU A 12 -0.39 12.22 3.32
CA GLU A 12 0.69 12.99 3.94
C GLU A 12 0.21 14.34 4.49
N ASN A 13 -0.67 15.03 3.77
CA ASN A 13 -1.28 16.27 4.23
C ASN A 13 -2.28 16.03 5.38
N THR A 14 -3.06 14.95 5.34
CA THR A 14 -4.01 14.60 6.41
C THR A 14 -3.30 14.29 7.72
N TYR A 15 -2.15 13.61 7.67
CA TYR A 15 -1.39 13.24 8.86
C TYR A 15 -0.31 14.25 9.26
N ASP A 16 -0.10 15.32 8.47
CA ASP A 16 0.99 16.29 8.62
C ASP A 16 2.37 15.62 8.74
N ARG A 17 2.58 14.58 7.92
CA ARG A 17 3.79 13.73 7.91
C ARG A 17 4.14 13.38 6.47
N GLN A 18 5.44 13.34 6.17
CA GLN A 18 5.95 12.97 4.84
C GLN A 18 6.46 11.53 4.84
N ALA A 19 6.08 10.73 3.85
CA ALA A 19 6.56 9.35 3.73
C ALA A 19 8.07 9.35 3.41
N GLY A 20 8.51 10.37 2.66
CA GLY A 20 9.91 10.56 2.29
C GLY A 20 10.42 9.56 1.23
N VAL A 21 9.49 8.84 0.60
CA VAL A 21 9.70 7.93 -0.52
C VAL A 21 8.57 8.11 -1.52
N ASP A 22 8.83 7.82 -2.79
CA ASP A 22 7.79 7.74 -3.81
C ASP A 22 7.19 6.33 -3.81
N LEU A 23 5.91 6.21 -3.42
CA LEU A 23 5.23 4.92 -3.37
C LEU A 23 4.85 4.41 -4.77
N GLU A 24 4.86 5.26 -5.81
CA GLU A 24 4.71 4.80 -7.20
C GLU A 24 5.89 3.91 -7.61
N GLU A 25 7.11 4.20 -7.14
CA GLU A 25 8.30 3.37 -7.38
C GLU A 25 8.24 2.03 -6.65
N CYS A 26 7.34 1.87 -5.69
CA CYS A 26 7.12 0.63 -4.94
C CYS A 26 6.09 -0.29 -5.62
N VAL A 27 5.47 0.12 -6.72
CA VAL A 27 4.50 -0.71 -7.44
C VAL A 27 5.20 -1.84 -8.18
N VAL A 28 4.75 -3.07 -7.97
CA VAL A 28 5.33 -4.27 -8.56
C VAL A 28 4.32 -5.02 -9.42
N GLY A 29 4.84 -5.74 -10.42
CA GLY A 29 4.02 -6.61 -11.27
C GLY A 29 3.77 -8.01 -10.67
N PRO A 30 2.91 -8.83 -11.32
CA PRO A 30 2.47 -10.13 -10.82
C PRO A 30 3.59 -11.11 -10.46
N ARG A 31 4.68 -11.13 -11.25
CA ARG A 31 5.84 -11.99 -10.99
C ARG A 31 6.46 -11.70 -9.61
N ARG A 32 6.70 -10.43 -9.31
CA ARG A 32 7.31 -10.03 -8.05
C ARG A 32 6.34 -10.21 -6.88
N CYS A 33 5.05 -9.98 -7.10
CA CYS A 33 4.00 -10.32 -6.12
C CYS A 33 4.06 -11.80 -5.74
N ALA A 34 4.16 -12.71 -6.72
CA ALA A 34 4.25 -14.15 -6.47
C ALA A 34 5.53 -14.54 -5.70
N GLU A 35 6.68 -13.93 -6.04
CA GLU A 35 7.93 -14.12 -5.31
C GLU A 35 7.82 -13.68 -3.84
N LEU A 36 7.17 -12.54 -3.58
CA LEU A 36 6.99 -12.02 -2.22
C LEU A 36 5.98 -12.86 -1.42
N ALA A 37 4.88 -13.28 -2.04
CA ALA A 37 3.90 -14.18 -1.42
C ALA A 37 4.54 -15.50 -0.96
N ALA A 38 5.47 -16.06 -1.74
CA ALA A 38 6.18 -17.28 -1.37
C ALA A 38 7.16 -17.11 -0.19
N ARG A 39 7.62 -15.88 0.08
CA ARG A 39 8.56 -15.56 1.17
C ARG A 39 7.86 -15.31 2.51
N SER A 40 6.57 -14.98 2.51
CA SER A 40 5.81 -14.64 3.71
C SER A 40 4.55 -15.52 3.87
N PRO A 41 4.69 -16.85 4.02
CA PRO A 41 3.57 -17.75 4.20
C PRO A 41 3.03 -17.65 5.64
N GLY A 42 2.19 -16.65 5.93
CA GLY A 42 1.49 -16.59 7.22
C GLY A 42 0.86 -15.24 7.55
N GLU A 43 1.56 -14.13 7.31
CA GLU A 43 1.11 -12.78 7.74
C GLU A 43 0.31 -12.03 6.66
N HIS A 44 0.30 -12.53 5.42
CA HIS A 44 -0.29 -11.87 4.24
C HIS A 44 -1.45 -12.67 3.61
N ALA A 45 -2.02 -13.62 4.37
CA ALA A 45 -3.04 -14.54 3.87
C ALA A 45 -4.45 -13.92 3.81
N GLU A 46 -4.72 -12.87 4.60
CA GLU A 46 -6.05 -12.21 4.67
C GLU A 46 -6.20 -11.01 3.70
N MET A 47 -5.17 -10.72 2.92
CA MET A 47 -5.18 -9.59 2.00
C MET A 47 -6.22 -9.78 0.90
N SER A 48 -6.86 -8.66 0.52
CA SER A 48 -7.79 -8.62 -0.62
C SER A 48 -7.18 -9.32 -1.82
N ASP A 49 -8.00 -10.02 -2.58
CA ASP A 49 -7.51 -10.51 -3.85
C ASP A 49 -7.04 -9.32 -4.68
N TRP A 50 -7.75 -8.20 -4.74
CA TRP A 50 -7.48 -7.17 -5.75
C TRP A 50 -6.19 -6.38 -5.58
N ALA A 51 -5.65 -6.30 -4.37
CA ALA A 51 -4.43 -5.55 -4.09
C ALA A 51 -3.68 -6.14 -2.92
N ARG A 52 -2.36 -5.93 -2.88
CA ARG A 52 -1.49 -6.41 -1.81
C ARG A 52 -0.36 -5.43 -1.51
N PHE A 53 -0.27 -4.99 -0.27
CA PHE A 53 0.90 -4.39 0.35
C PHE A 53 1.83 -5.40 1.06
N TYR A 54 3.11 -5.37 0.73
CA TYR A 54 4.16 -6.12 1.41
C TYR A 54 5.16 -5.17 2.05
N PHE A 55 5.65 -5.54 3.24
CA PHE A 55 6.79 -4.88 3.86
C PHE A 55 7.69 -5.87 4.59
N TYR A 56 8.98 -5.54 4.69
CA TYR A 56 9.96 -6.25 5.51
C TYR A 56 11.18 -5.37 5.76
N VAL A 57 11.94 -5.66 6.82
CA VAL A 57 13.20 -4.99 7.09
C VAL A 57 14.37 -5.86 6.63
N GLU A 58 15.28 -5.29 5.85
CA GLU A 58 16.50 -5.96 5.38
C GLU A 58 17.67 -4.98 5.50
N ASP A 59 18.75 -5.41 6.17
CA ASP A 59 19.95 -4.59 6.41
C ASP A 59 19.63 -3.19 6.99
N ALA A 60 18.72 -3.15 7.98
CA ALA A 60 18.19 -1.94 8.60
C ALA A 60 17.45 -0.97 7.64
N ASN A 61 17.08 -1.42 6.44
CA ASN A 61 16.24 -0.68 5.50
C ASN A 61 14.84 -1.29 5.45
N LEU A 62 13.82 -0.45 5.46
CA LEU A 62 12.46 -0.85 5.15
C LEU A 62 12.33 -1.10 3.64
N ARG A 63 11.81 -2.27 3.28
CA ARG A 63 11.43 -2.64 1.92
C ARG A 63 9.92 -2.65 1.83
N LEU A 64 9.39 -2.03 0.78
CA LEU A 64 7.95 -1.95 0.51
C LEU A 64 7.66 -2.49 -0.89
N ALA A 65 6.49 -3.08 -1.07
CA ALA A 65 5.96 -3.37 -2.40
C ALA A 65 4.44 -3.27 -2.39
N LEU A 66 3.88 -2.60 -3.41
CA LEU A 66 2.46 -2.51 -3.66
C LEU A 66 2.14 -3.29 -4.93
N PHE A 67 1.14 -4.15 -4.87
CA PHE A 67 0.62 -4.86 -6.02
C PHE A 67 -0.86 -4.52 -6.17
N TYR A 68 -1.28 -4.20 -7.38
CA TYR A 68 -2.67 -4.00 -7.76
C TYR A 68 -2.95 -4.88 -8.97
N ARG A 69 -4.07 -5.61 -8.97
CA ARG A 69 -4.44 -6.43 -10.14
C ARG A 69 -4.80 -5.56 -11.34
N ASP A 70 -4.52 -6.07 -12.52
CA ASP A 70 -4.81 -5.40 -13.79
C ASP A 70 -6.31 -5.07 -13.91
N GLU A 71 -7.21 -5.94 -13.42
CA GLU A 71 -8.66 -5.69 -13.45
C GLU A 71 -9.07 -4.49 -12.57
N MET A 72 -8.43 -4.31 -11.41
CA MET A 72 -8.66 -3.16 -10.54
C MET A 72 -8.16 -1.88 -11.20
N ILE A 73 -6.94 -1.91 -11.76
CA ILE A 73 -6.35 -0.78 -12.48
C ILE A 73 -7.29 -0.37 -13.63
N ALA A 74 -7.71 -1.32 -14.46
CA ALA A 74 -8.63 -1.08 -15.56
C ALA A 74 -9.97 -0.48 -15.11
N ALA A 75 -10.53 -0.96 -13.98
CA ALA A 75 -11.76 -0.40 -13.42
C ALA A 75 -11.60 1.08 -12.99
N LEU A 76 -10.48 1.40 -12.32
CA LEU A 76 -10.17 2.76 -11.86
C LEU A 76 -9.83 3.70 -13.02
N GLU A 77 -9.19 3.20 -14.08
CA GLU A 77 -8.91 3.99 -15.30
C GLU A 77 -10.19 4.26 -16.10
N ALA A 78 -11.07 3.27 -16.22
CA ALA A 78 -12.36 3.42 -16.91
C ALA A 78 -13.32 4.34 -16.15
N HIS A 79 -13.26 4.33 -14.82
CA HIS A 79 -14.12 5.10 -13.93
C HIS A 79 -13.27 5.85 -12.90
N ASP A 80 -12.66 6.96 -13.31
CA ASP A 80 -11.74 7.73 -12.46
C ASP A 80 -12.45 8.26 -11.18
N PRO A 81 -12.03 7.81 -9.97
CA PRO A 81 -12.65 8.21 -8.71
C PRO A 81 -12.49 9.70 -8.40
N ARG A 82 -11.51 10.39 -9.01
CA ARG A 82 -11.33 11.85 -8.87
C ARG A 82 -12.44 12.64 -9.55
N ARG A 83 -13.18 12.03 -10.48
CA ARG A 83 -14.28 12.67 -11.23
C ARG A 83 -15.63 12.36 -10.61
N SER A 84 -15.84 11.12 -10.18
CA SER A 84 -17.08 10.66 -9.56
C SER A 84 -16.86 9.32 -8.86
N LEU A 85 -17.53 9.10 -7.73
CA LEU A 85 -17.62 7.78 -7.09
C LEU A 85 -18.99 7.14 -7.39
N GLY A 86 -18.99 5.84 -7.66
CA GLY A 86 -20.20 5.05 -7.89
C GLY A 86 -19.90 3.56 -8.00
N ASP A 87 -20.92 2.77 -8.35
CA ASP A 87 -20.85 1.29 -8.33
C ASP A 87 -19.68 0.71 -9.15
N GLY A 88 -19.25 1.40 -10.21
CA GLY A 88 -18.15 0.96 -11.09
C GLY A 88 -16.75 1.16 -10.52
N ASN A 89 -16.57 1.95 -9.46
CA ASN A 89 -15.25 2.27 -8.92
C ASN A 89 -15.15 2.34 -7.40
N VAL A 90 -16.25 2.40 -6.65
CA VAL A 90 -16.21 2.61 -5.20
C VAL A 90 -15.45 1.49 -4.48
N LEU A 91 -15.73 0.22 -4.78
CA LEU A 91 -15.02 -0.91 -4.17
C LEU A 91 -13.55 -1.00 -4.61
N PRO A 92 -13.22 -0.94 -5.92
CA PRO A 92 -11.82 -0.89 -6.35
C PRO A 92 -11.05 0.26 -5.70
N PHE A 93 -11.68 1.42 -5.55
CA PHE A 93 -11.04 2.60 -5.00
C PHE A 93 -10.78 2.49 -3.49
N VAL A 94 -11.74 1.96 -2.72
CA VAL A 94 -11.56 1.73 -1.27
C VAL A 94 -10.37 0.81 -1.03
N VAL A 95 -10.33 -0.35 -1.69
CA VAL A 95 -9.22 -1.31 -1.55
C VAL A 95 -7.90 -0.69 -2.03
N PHE A 96 -7.92 0.05 -3.13
CA PHE A 96 -6.72 0.74 -3.63
C PHE A 96 -6.16 1.74 -2.60
N ALA A 97 -7.03 2.54 -2.00
CA ALA A 97 -6.67 3.55 -1.02
C ALA A 97 -6.23 2.93 0.30
N GLU A 98 -6.86 1.84 0.73
CA GLU A 98 -6.53 1.08 1.95
C GLU A 98 -5.10 0.55 1.91
N GLU A 99 -4.74 -0.20 0.87
CA GLU A 99 -3.37 -0.74 0.72
C GLU A 99 -2.32 0.38 0.63
N LEU A 100 -2.65 1.49 -0.04
CA LEU A 100 -1.76 2.65 -0.07
C LEU A 100 -1.60 3.26 1.32
N SER A 101 -2.69 3.34 2.09
CA SER A 101 -2.67 3.86 3.45
C SER A 101 -1.80 2.98 4.36
N HIS A 102 -1.82 1.65 4.20
CA HIS A 102 -0.92 0.75 4.95
C HIS A 102 0.54 1.05 4.64
N ALA A 103 0.87 1.24 3.36
CA ALA A 103 2.23 1.62 2.95
C ALA A 103 2.67 2.95 3.56
N VAL A 104 1.82 3.98 3.50
CA VAL A 104 2.09 5.29 4.10
C VAL A 104 2.31 5.17 5.61
N HIS A 105 1.41 4.52 6.34
CA HIS A 105 1.55 4.35 7.79
C HIS A 105 2.81 3.55 8.17
N THR A 106 3.16 2.53 7.39
CA THR A 106 4.40 1.77 7.59
C THR A 106 5.64 2.65 7.42
N THR A 107 5.65 3.55 6.42
CA THR A 107 6.75 4.51 6.28
C THR A 107 6.84 5.45 7.49
N PHE A 108 5.71 5.91 8.02
CA PHE A 108 5.69 6.78 9.19
C PHE A 108 6.23 6.07 10.43
N ALA A 109 5.72 4.87 10.72
CA ALA A 109 6.15 4.07 11.87
C ALA A 109 7.65 3.76 11.81
N PHE A 110 8.16 3.37 10.64
CA PHE A 110 9.59 3.12 10.47
C PHE A 110 10.43 4.38 10.64
N ARG A 111 9.96 5.55 10.20
CA ARG A 111 10.69 6.81 10.42
C ARG A 111 10.71 7.22 11.90
N GLU A 112 9.71 6.84 12.67
CA GLU A 112 9.59 7.16 14.09
C GLU A 112 10.50 6.29 14.97
N GLY A 113 10.59 4.98 14.70
CA GLY A 113 11.35 4.05 15.56
C GLY A 113 12.18 3.00 14.84
N GLY A 114 12.36 3.12 13.53
CA GLY A 114 13.15 2.21 12.71
C GLY A 114 12.60 0.78 12.69
N ALA A 115 13.53 -0.16 12.52
CA ALA A 115 13.20 -1.60 12.49
C ALA A 115 12.54 -2.09 13.78
N ALA A 116 12.89 -1.51 14.93
CA ALA A 116 12.33 -1.92 16.22
C ALA A 116 10.82 -1.69 16.26
N ARG A 117 10.37 -0.52 15.78
CA ARG A 117 8.95 -0.15 15.72
C ARG A 117 8.14 -1.08 14.81
N ILE A 118 8.69 -1.45 13.65
CA ILE A 118 8.01 -2.34 12.69
C ILE A 118 7.88 -3.78 13.21
N HIS A 119 8.82 -4.23 14.05
CA HIS A 119 8.79 -5.58 14.64
C HIS A 119 7.98 -5.67 15.93
N GLU A 120 7.34 -4.58 16.38
CA GLU A 120 6.41 -4.64 17.49
C GLU A 120 5.20 -5.50 17.11
N ALA A 121 4.83 -6.45 17.98
CA ALA A 121 3.73 -7.38 17.72
C ALA A 121 2.37 -6.68 17.52
N THR A 122 2.23 -5.45 18.00
CA THR A 122 1.02 -4.63 17.85
C THR A 122 0.93 -3.94 16.50
N PHE A 123 2.06 -3.74 15.81
CA PHE A 123 2.11 -2.94 14.59
C PHE A 123 1.20 -3.46 13.46
N PRO A 124 1.13 -4.77 13.16
CA PRO A 124 0.20 -5.28 12.14
C PRO A 124 -1.27 -4.93 12.43
N ALA A 125 -1.67 -4.92 13.71
CA ALA A 125 -3.04 -4.58 14.10
C ALA A 125 -3.36 -3.08 14.05
N GLU A 126 -2.36 -2.22 13.83
CA GLU A 126 -2.57 -0.78 13.60
C GLU A 126 -2.87 -0.46 12.13
N LEU A 127 -2.66 -1.44 11.23
CA LEU A 127 -2.95 -1.31 9.82
C LEU A 127 -4.41 -1.67 9.50
N GLU A 128 -5.09 -2.46 10.34
CA GLU A 128 -6.51 -2.89 10.19
C GLU A 128 -7.49 -2.00 10.98
#